data_AF-A0A658NWE2-F1
#
_entry.id   AF-A0A658NWE2-F1
#
_cell.length_a   1.000
_cell.length_b   1.000
_cell.length_c   1.000
_cell.angle_alpha   90.00
_cell.angle_beta   90.00
_cell.angle_gamma   90.00
#
_symmetry.space_group_name_H-M   'P 1'
#
loop_
_entity.id
_entity.type
_entity.pdbx_description
1 polymer ?
#
loop_
_entity_poly.entity_id
_entity_poly.type
_entity_poly.pdbx_seq_one_letter_code
_entity_poly.pdbx_strand_id
1 'polypeptide(L)'
;MNRFMISVFFISSLLISGCSTSGNQHLKKETSQSLQSKIIKNKTTKSEIITAFGQPETKTTLDSGNEEWTYSMDNNQFDATTFIPVIGLLTGGS
;
A
#
# COMPACT_ATOMS: atom_id res chain seq x y z
N MET A 1 -17.34 28.67 30.15
CA MET A 1 -16.09 28.11 29.60
C MET A 1 -16.18 26.63 29.20
N ASN A 2 -16.88 25.75 29.94
CA ASN A 2 -17.00 24.32 29.59
C ASN A 2 -17.58 24.02 28.19
N ARG A 3 -18.62 24.73 27.73
CA ARG A 3 -19.30 24.43 26.46
C ARG A 3 -18.45 24.74 25.22
N PHE A 4 -17.62 25.78 25.31
CA PHE A 4 -16.71 26.18 24.24
C PHE A 4 -15.54 25.19 24.12
N MET A 5 -15.02 24.72 25.27
CA MET A 5 -13.96 23.71 25.32
C MET A 5 -14.41 22.36 24.74
N ILE A 6 -15.65 21.94 25.01
CA ILE A 6 -16.24 20.70 24.46
C ILE A 6 -16.38 20.79 22.94
N SER A 7 -16.79 21.95 22.41
CA SER A 7 -16.98 22.14 20.96
C SER A 7 -15.65 22.12 20.20
N VAL A 8 -14.59 22.69 20.77
CA VAL A 8 -13.24 22.65 20.19
C VAL A 8 -12.68 21.22 20.17
N PHE A 9 -12.92 20.45 21.23
CA PHE A 9 -12.50 19.04 21.30
C PHE A 9 -13.20 18.17 20.24
N PHE A 10 -14.49 18.41 19.99
CA PHE A 10 -15.26 17.74 18.94
C PHE A 10 -14.84 18.12 17.52
N ILE A 11 -14.41 19.36 17.30
CA ILE A 11 -13.93 19.81 15.98
C ILE A 11 -12.52 19.25 15.68
N SER A 12 -11.66 19.16 16.70
CA SER A 12 -10.31 18.60 16.54
C SER A 12 -10.29 17.11 16.20
N SER A 13 -11.30 16.32 16.58
CA SER A 13 -11.34 14.88 16.29
C SER A 13 -11.67 14.56 14.83
N LEU A 14 -12.28 15.48 14.07
CA LEU A 14 -12.60 15.26 12.65
C LEU A 14 -11.40 15.42 11.70
N LEU A 15 -10.26 15.91 12.18
CA LEU A 15 -9.07 16.19 11.35
C LEU A 15 -8.06 15.04 11.30
N ILE A 16 -8.35 13.89 11.92
CA ILE A 16 -7.43 12.74 11.93
C ILE A 16 -7.72 11.86 10.70
N SER A 17 -7.34 12.31 9.51
CA SER A 17 -7.26 11.46 8.32
C SER A 17 -5.89 10.78 8.26
N GLY A 18 -5.81 9.55 8.78
CA GLY A 18 -4.61 8.73 8.68
C GLY A 18 -4.55 8.00 7.34
N CYS A 19 -3.77 8.52 6.39
CA CYS A 19 -3.39 7.77 5.19
C CYS A 19 -2.17 6.89 5.54
N SER A 20 -2.42 5.65 5.96
CA SER A 20 -1.34 4.68 6.17
C SER A 20 -1.20 3.82 4.91
N THR A 21 -0.24 4.19 4.05
CA THR A 21 0.25 3.32 2.98
C THR A 21 1.49 2.60 3.51
N SER A 22 1.45 1.26 3.55
CA SER A 22 2.56 0.42 4.04
C SER A 22 3.10 -0.46 2.92
N GLY A 23 4.38 -0.83 3.04
CA GLY A 23 5.07 -1.65 2.04
C GLY A 23 5.61 -0.83 0.86
N ASN A 24 6.00 -1.55 -0.20
CA ASN A 24 6.81 -1.00 -1.27
C ASN A 24 5.98 -0.14 -2.25
N GLN A 25 6.08 1.17 -2.10
CA GLN A 25 5.31 2.15 -2.89
C GLN A 25 5.58 2.09 -4.40
N HIS A 26 6.73 1.52 -4.83
CA HIS A 26 7.03 1.38 -6.26
C HIS A 26 6.07 0.39 -6.93
N LEU A 27 5.47 -0.52 -6.17
CA LEU A 27 4.49 -1.49 -6.66
C LEU A 27 3.07 -0.91 -6.77
N LYS A 28 2.80 0.29 -6.23
CA LYS A 28 1.45 0.85 -6.15
C LYS A 28 0.73 0.96 -7.51
N LYS A 29 1.48 1.14 -8.59
CA LYS A 29 0.96 1.28 -9.96
C LYS A 29 1.29 0.08 -10.85
N GLU A 30 1.95 -0.93 -10.29
CA GLU A 30 2.37 -2.10 -11.04
C GLU A 30 1.21 -3.11 -11.11
N THR A 31 1.08 -3.75 -12.27
CA THR A 31 0.11 -4.82 -12.53
C THR A 31 0.87 -6.07 -12.95
N SER A 32 0.24 -7.24 -12.87
CA SER A 32 0.85 -8.50 -13.33
C SER A 32 1.39 -8.40 -14.76
N GLN A 33 0.67 -7.70 -15.64
CA GLN A 33 1.08 -7.44 -17.03
C GLN A 33 2.29 -6.50 -17.11
N SER A 34 2.30 -5.42 -16.32
CA SER A 34 3.43 -4.49 -16.27
C SER A 34 4.69 -5.20 -15.77
N LEU A 35 4.57 -6.01 -14.72
CA LEU A 35 5.68 -6.79 -14.16
C LEU A 35 6.26 -7.78 -15.18
N GLN A 36 5.41 -8.51 -15.90
CA GLN A 36 5.87 -9.43 -16.96
C GLN A 36 6.58 -8.72 -18.12
N SER A 37 6.20 -7.48 -18.41
CA SER A 37 6.86 -6.68 -19.46
C SER A 37 8.23 -6.14 -19.03
N LYS A 38 8.43 -5.91 -17.72
CA LYS A 38 9.65 -5.34 -17.13
C LYS A 38 10.65 -6.39 -16.66
N ILE A 39 10.18 -7.57 -16.25
CA ILE A 39 11.01 -8.67 -15.74
C ILE A 39 11.09 -9.75 -16.83
N ILE A 40 12.11 -9.65 -17.68
CA ILE A 40 12.36 -10.61 -18.75
C ILE A 40 13.46 -11.57 -18.32
N LYS A 41 13.12 -12.86 -18.29
CA LYS A 41 14.07 -13.93 -17.93
C LYS A 41 15.34 -13.84 -18.78
N ASN A 42 16.49 -13.98 -18.13
CA ASN A 42 17.83 -13.90 -18.73
C ASN A 42 18.20 -12.55 -19.38
N LYS A 43 17.38 -11.50 -19.22
CA LYS A 43 17.71 -10.15 -19.69
C LYS A 43 17.75 -9.14 -18.56
N THR A 44 16.71 -9.11 -17.72
CA THR A 44 16.63 -8.18 -16.60
C THR A 44 17.60 -8.61 -15.50
N THR A 45 18.46 -7.69 -15.07
CA THR A 45 19.43 -7.89 -14.01
C THR A 45 18.87 -7.57 -12.63
N LYS A 46 19.51 -8.09 -11.58
CA LYS A 46 19.16 -7.79 -10.18
C LYS A 46 19.17 -6.27 -9.90
N SER A 47 20.16 -5.55 -10.44
CA SER A 47 20.25 -4.09 -10.25
C SER A 47 19.08 -3.37 -10.91
N GLU A 48 18.66 -3.79 -12.10
CA GLU A 48 17.51 -3.17 -12.78
C GLU A 48 16.20 -3.41 -12.02
N ILE A 49 16.04 -4.60 -11.41
CA ILE A 49 14.90 -4.90 -10.53
C ILE A 49 14.91 -3.95 -9.32
N ILE A 50 16.06 -3.74 -8.66
CA ILE A 50 16.16 -2.79 -7.53
C ILE A 50 15.88 -1.36 -7.99
N THR A 51 16.41 -0.93 -9.14
CA THR A 51 16.17 0.41 -9.66
C THR A 51 14.70 0.63 -9.99
N ALA A 52 14.04 -0.37 -10.59
CA ALA A 52 12.64 -0.28 -11.01
C ALA A 52 11.66 -0.38 -9.84
N PHE A 53 11.87 -1.35 -8.94
CA PHE A 53 10.90 -1.73 -7.91
C PHE A 53 11.38 -1.41 -6.49
N GLY A 54 12.56 -0.82 -6.31
CA GLY A 54 13.14 -0.56 -5.00
C GLY A 54 13.72 -1.81 -4.34
N GLN A 55 14.08 -1.68 -3.06
CA GLN A 55 14.57 -2.82 -2.29
C GLN A 55 13.42 -3.80 -1.97
N PRO A 56 13.68 -5.12 -2.00
CA PRO A 56 12.70 -6.09 -1.56
C PRO A 56 12.45 -5.96 -0.06
N GLU A 57 11.27 -6.38 0.38
CA GLU A 57 10.95 -6.47 1.80
C GLU A 57 11.75 -7.59 2.46
N THR A 58 11.83 -8.75 1.82
CA THR A 58 12.61 -9.90 2.29
C THR A 58 13.51 -10.40 1.18
N LYS A 59 14.75 -10.74 1.54
CA LYS A 59 15.72 -11.37 0.66
C LYS A 59 16.23 -12.63 1.33
N THR A 60 15.88 -13.78 0.78
CA THR A 60 16.27 -15.09 1.29
C THR A 60 17.27 -15.72 0.34
N THR A 61 18.36 -16.26 0.88
CA THR A 61 19.28 -17.10 0.11
C THR A 61 18.93 -18.56 0.38
N LEU A 62 18.60 -19.30 -0.67
CA LEU A 62 18.25 -20.71 -0.61
C LEU A 62 19.53 -21.55 -0.49
N ASP A 63 19.44 -22.76 0.05
CA ASP A 63 20.57 -23.70 0.16
C ASP A 63 21.17 -24.07 -1.21
N SER A 64 20.39 -23.92 -2.29
CA SER A 64 20.84 -24.07 -3.68
C SER A 64 21.74 -22.93 -4.18
N GLY A 65 21.97 -21.88 -3.37
CA GLY A 65 22.71 -20.67 -3.75
C GLY A 65 21.88 -19.65 -4.52
N ASN A 66 20.61 -19.95 -4.82
CA ASN A 66 19.69 -19.01 -5.45
C ASN A 66 19.17 -17.99 -4.43
N GLU A 67 18.78 -16.81 -4.91
CA GLU A 67 18.16 -15.78 -4.07
C GLU A 67 16.67 -15.66 -4.41
N GLU A 68 15.84 -15.59 -3.38
CA GLU A 68 14.41 -15.28 -3.46
C GLU A 68 14.16 -13.90 -2.86
N TRP A 69 13.48 -13.05 -3.62
CA TRP A 69 13.22 -11.65 -3.24
C TRP A 69 11.71 -11.44 -3.17
N THR A 70 11.22 -11.08 -1.99
CA THR A 70 9.80 -10.85 -1.73
C THR A 70 9.51 -9.35 -1.74
N TYR A 71 8.51 -8.98 -2.52
CA TYR A 71 8.03 -7.62 -2.70
C TYR A 71 6.55 -7.60 -2.34
N SER A 72 6.17 -6.82 -1.33
CA SER A 72 4.78 -6.65 -0.91
C SER A 72 4.40 -5.17 -0.88
N MET A 73 3.12 -4.89 -1.08
CA MET A 73 2.56 -3.55 -0.92
C MET A 73 1.10 -3.69 -0.52
N ASP A 74 0.75 -3.04 0.58
CA ASP A 74 -0.63 -2.98 1.06
C ASP A 74 -1.24 -1.66 0.61
N ASN A 75 -2.17 -1.74 -0.34
CA ASN A 75 -2.90 -0.57 -0.80
C ASN A 75 -4.16 -0.34 0.06
N ASN A 76 -3.96 0.10 1.31
CA ASN A 76 -5.06 0.53 2.18
C ASN A 76 -5.59 1.91 1.75
N GLN A 77 -6.33 1.95 0.65
CA GLN A 77 -7.12 3.11 0.28
C GLN A 77 -8.39 3.09 1.12
N PHE A 78 -8.36 3.73 2.28
CA PHE A 78 -9.57 3.99 3.05
C PHE A 78 -10.45 4.97 2.27
N ASP A 79 -11.49 4.46 1.63
CA ASP A 79 -12.53 5.31 1.04
C ASP A 79 -13.42 5.85 2.17
N ALA A 80 -13.43 7.17 2.34
CA ALA A 80 -14.21 7.83 3.40
C ALA A 80 -15.74 7.60 3.27
N THR A 81 -16.19 7.14 2.09
CA THR A 81 -17.58 6.79 1.80
C THR A 81 -18.03 5.49 2.47
N THR A 82 -17.11 4.57 2.78
CA THR A 82 -17.40 3.31 3.50
C THR A 82 -17.79 3.55 4.97
N PHE A 83 -17.40 4.70 5.52
CA PHE A 83 -17.77 5.10 6.89
C PHE A 83 -19.10 5.87 6.97
N ILE A 84 -19.79 6.08 5.84
CA ILE A 84 -21.11 6.72 5.82
C ILE A 84 -22.18 5.61 5.91
N PRO A 85 -22.89 5.46 7.05
CA PRO A 85 -23.76 4.29 7.33
C PRO A 85 -24.90 4.09 6.33
N VAL A 86 -25.30 5.15 5.62
CA VAL A 86 -26.45 5.15 4.71
C VAL A 86 -26.10 4.64 3.30
N ILE A 87 -24.83 4.78 2.87
CA ILE A 87 -24.40 4.39 1.52
C ILE A 87 -23.68 3.04 1.52
N GLY A 88 -22.99 2.68 2.62
CA GLY A 88 -22.37 1.36 2.78
C GLY A 88 -23.37 0.19 2.77
N LEU A 89 -24.65 0.45 3.07
CA LEU A 89 -25.72 -0.56 2.99
C LEU A 89 -26.20 -0.81 1.54
N LEU A 90 -25.97 0.11 0.62
CA LEU A 90 -26.46 0.03 -0.77
C LEU A 90 -25.40 -0.44 -1.76
N THR A 91 -24.12 -0.28 -1.44
CA THR A 91 -23.03 -0.62 -2.37
C THR A 91 -22.34 -1.94 -2.10
N GLY A 92 -22.78 -2.72 -1.10
CA GLY A 92 -22.38 -4.12 -0.90
C GLY A 92 -20.87 -4.32 -0.83
N GLY A 93 -20.32 -4.29 0.40
CA GLY A 93 -18.91 -4.61 0.63
C GLY A 93 -18.48 -5.86 -0.12
N SER A 94 -17.58 -5.65 -1.09
CA SER A 94 -16.87 -6.66 -1.87
C SER A 94 -15.40 -6.28 -1.91
#